data_AF-A0A7K0LFQ2-F1
#
_entry.id   AF-A0A7K0LFQ2-F1
#
_cell.length_a   1.000
_cell.length_b   1.000
_cell.length_c   1.000
_cell.angle_alpha   90.00
_cell.angle_beta   90.00
_cell.angle_gamma   90.00
#
_symmetry.space_group_name_H-M   'P 1'
#
loop_
_entity.id
_entity.type
_entity.pdbx_description
1 polymer ?
#
loop_
_entity_poly.entity_id
_entity_poly.type
_entity_poly.pdbx_seq_one_letter_code
_entity_poly.pdbx_strand_id
1 'polypeptide(L)'
;MKSTTELRVMRRLGIAACCATTLFGSLAVTTPAGAATTIAGKQAEAAALRAQIDRESMHVGALADQYNGARVALEDAQAEVATAQAAVDATVAKRKELKATLARRAASLYRGSGSRTPFSEVDPGNMAKTARIAQYGDVTAARDNRLIDEVKRAEARLAAQRAAADTARANAAQQADSAGAAYREASAADRSLRSRLSQIDAETKKLIEQQRAEAARAEAARIAASQRQAAAQRAAIEAARRNGTPPPTTPRSTGTSGSGGQTTTTTVSPALTGNPFGPPPAVSSRAAEVVAYARAQLGKPYSFATYGPTTFDCSGLTKAAWGSVGVRLPHYSAAQ
;
A
#
# COMPACT_ATOMS: atom_id res chain seq x y z
N MET A 1 -7.68 16.65 -51.25
CA MET A 1 -7.11 17.74 -50.42
C MET A 1 -7.57 17.55 -48.98
N LYS A 2 -6.61 17.29 -48.07
CA LYS A 2 -6.63 17.43 -46.59
C LYS A 2 -7.74 16.72 -45.79
N SER A 3 -7.55 16.14 -44.62
CA SER A 3 -6.43 15.60 -43.83
C SER A 3 -7.09 15.09 -42.55
N THR A 4 -6.75 13.88 -42.10
CA THR A 4 -6.64 13.45 -40.69
C THR A 4 -7.77 13.78 -39.70
N THR A 5 -8.46 12.74 -39.20
CA THR A 5 -8.68 12.58 -37.74
C THR A 5 -8.77 11.09 -37.42
N GLU A 6 -7.62 10.52 -37.06
CA GLU A 6 -7.45 9.22 -36.44
C GLU A 6 -8.23 9.17 -35.11
N LEU A 7 -9.26 8.32 -35.01
CA LEU A 7 -9.88 7.96 -33.74
C LEU A 7 -8.92 7.02 -33.00
N ARG A 8 -8.15 7.55 -32.04
CA ARG A 8 -7.42 6.73 -31.06
C ARG A 8 -8.43 5.94 -30.22
N VAL A 9 -8.62 4.68 -30.57
CA VAL A 9 -9.17 3.66 -29.68
C VAL A 9 -8.14 3.42 -28.58
N MET A 10 -8.30 4.08 -27.43
CA MET A 10 -7.50 3.77 -26.25
C MET A 10 -7.87 2.37 -25.75
N ARG A 11 -6.92 1.45 -26.01
CA ARG A 11 -6.84 0.09 -25.47
C ARG A 11 -7.12 0.11 -23.97
N ARG A 12 -8.20 -0.55 -23.56
CA ARG A 12 -8.43 -0.97 -22.16
C ARG A 12 -7.28 -1.90 -21.77
N LEU A 13 -6.31 -1.41 -21.00
CA LEU A 13 -5.37 -2.26 -20.29
C LEU A 13 -6.15 -2.89 -19.12
N GLY A 14 -6.65 -4.11 -19.34
CA GLY A 14 -7.05 -4.97 -18.24
C GLY A 14 -5.81 -5.29 -17.42
N ILE A 15 -5.72 -4.72 -16.21
CA ILE A 15 -4.69 -5.08 -15.25
C ILE A 15 -4.99 -6.52 -14.83
N ALA A 16 -4.19 -7.44 -15.36
CA ALA A 16 -4.22 -8.85 -15.01
C ALA A 16 -3.93 -8.99 -13.51
N ALA A 17 -4.91 -9.56 -12.80
CA ALA A 17 -4.75 -10.02 -11.43
C ALA A 17 -3.75 -11.19 -11.43
N CYS A 18 -2.48 -10.89 -11.16
CA CYS A 18 -1.49 -11.91 -10.83
C CYS A 18 -1.71 -12.32 -9.37
N CYS A 19 -2.58 -13.32 -9.16
CA CYS A 19 -2.58 -14.13 -7.95
C CYS A 19 -1.27 -14.93 -7.88
N ALA A 20 -0.23 -14.33 -7.30
CA ALA A 20 1.01 -15.02 -6.98
C ALA A 20 0.84 -15.70 -5.60
N THR A 21 0.20 -16.87 -5.58
CA THR A 21 0.24 -17.76 -4.43
C THR A 21 1.63 -18.38 -4.32
N THR A 22 2.57 -17.69 -3.68
CA THR A 22 3.85 -18.28 -3.32
C THR A 22 3.67 -19.11 -2.05
N LEU A 23 3.48 -20.42 -2.21
CA LEU A 23 3.75 -21.39 -1.15
C LEU A 23 5.24 -21.28 -0.78
N PHE A 24 5.53 -20.75 0.40
CA PHE A 24 6.87 -20.83 0.97
C PHE A 24 7.06 -22.21 1.60
N GLY A 25 7.77 -23.07 0.88
CA GLY A 25 8.26 -24.34 1.37
C GLY A 25 9.30 -24.14 2.48
N SER A 26 9.12 -24.87 3.57
CA SER A 26 10.05 -24.96 4.69
C SER A 26 11.37 -25.57 4.22
N LEU A 27 12.40 -24.75 4.05
CA LEU A 27 13.75 -25.26 3.79
C LEU A 27 14.36 -25.71 5.13
N ALA A 28 14.28 -27.00 5.40
CA ALA A 28 14.96 -27.61 6.54
C ALA A 28 16.47 -27.58 6.31
N VAL A 29 17.16 -26.65 6.97
CA VAL A 29 18.63 -26.62 7.02
C VAL A 29 19.07 -27.62 8.09
N THR A 30 19.75 -28.70 7.67
CA THR A 30 20.41 -29.65 8.56
C THR A 30 21.77 -29.09 8.98
N THR A 31 21.88 -28.59 10.22
CA THR A 31 23.18 -28.16 10.79
C THR A 31 23.83 -29.30 11.59
N PRO A 32 25.15 -29.52 11.46
CA PRO A 32 25.87 -30.52 12.24
C PRO A 32 25.88 -30.16 13.74
N ALA A 33 25.72 -31.19 14.57
CA ALA A 33 25.70 -31.11 16.02
C ALA A 33 27.06 -30.61 16.55
N GLY A 34 27.14 -29.32 16.88
CA GLY A 34 28.35 -28.71 17.47
C GLY A 34 28.44 -27.19 17.33
N ALA A 35 27.79 -26.58 16.32
CA ALA A 35 27.90 -25.14 16.07
C ALA A 35 26.86 -24.27 16.82
N ALA A 36 25.89 -24.89 17.49
CA ALA A 36 24.70 -24.20 18.02
C ALA A 36 24.94 -23.32 19.28
N THR A 37 26.15 -23.32 19.87
CA THR A 37 26.40 -22.72 21.20
C THR A 37 27.40 -21.55 21.21
N THR A 38 27.70 -20.94 20.06
CA THR A 38 28.57 -19.74 20.00
C THR A 38 27.74 -18.46 19.84
N ILE A 39 28.19 -17.35 20.45
CA ILE A 39 27.58 -16.01 20.30
C ILE A 39 27.43 -15.65 18.81
N ALA A 40 28.39 -16.04 17.98
CA ALA A 40 28.37 -15.85 16.53
C ALA A 40 27.18 -16.57 15.84
N GLY A 41 26.85 -17.80 16.26
CA GLY A 41 25.68 -18.52 15.74
C GLY A 41 24.36 -17.82 16.10
N LYS A 42 24.26 -17.25 17.31
CA LYS A 42 23.08 -16.50 17.76
C LYS A 42 22.93 -15.14 17.07
N GLN A 43 24.04 -14.48 16.74
CA GLN A 43 24.02 -13.25 15.93
C GLN A 43 23.58 -13.50 14.48
N ALA A 44 23.99 -14.62 13.88
CA ALA A 44 23.55 -15.03 12.55
C ALA A 44 22.04 -15.35 12.52
N GLU A 45 21.53 -16.03 13.55
CA GLU A 45 20.11 -16.33 13.72
C GLU A 45 19.27 -15.05 13.85
N ALA A 46 19.70 -14.09 14.68
CA ALA A 46 19.04 -12.79 14.82
C ALA A 46 19.04 -11.97 13.51
N ALA A 47 20.12 -12.00 12.74
CA ALA A 47 20.20 -11.35 11.43
C ALA A 47 19.23 -11.98 10.42
N ALA A 48 19.11 -13.31 10.42
CA ALA A 48 18.16 -14.02 9.56
C ALA A 48 16.70 -13.68 9.91
N LEU A 49 16.34 -13.65 11.20
CA LEU A 49 15.02 -13.22 11.67
C LEU A 49 14.71 -11.79 11.24
N ARG A 50 15.67 -10.87 11.38
CA ARG A 50 15.48 -9.48 10.96
C ARG A 50 15.25 -9.36 9.45
N ALA A 51 16.06 -10.04 8.65
CA ALA A 51 15.86 -10.07 7.20
C ALA A 51 14.51 -10.67 6.80
N GLN A 52 13.98 -11.62 7.59
CA GLN A 52 12.65 -12.18 7.37
C GLN A 52 11.54 -11.18 7.70
N ILE A 53 11.61 -10.50 8.85
CA ILE A 53 10.66 -9.45 9.23
C ILE A 53 10.64 -8.34 8.17
N ASP A 54 11.81 -7.94 7.67
CA ASP A 54 11.92 -6.91 6.63
C ASP A 54 11.22 -7.36 5.34
N ARG A 55 11.43 -8.60 4.90
CA ARG A 55 10.74 -9.17 3.72
C ARG A 55 9.22 -9.21 3.88
N GLU A 56 8.73 -9.66 5.03
CA GLU A 56 7.28 -9.72 5.30
C GLU A 56 6.66 -8.33 5.41
N SER A 57 7.37 -7.39 6.02
CA SER A 57 6.94 -5.99 6.12
C SER A 57 6.86 -5.33 4.73
N MET A 58 7.84 -5.58 3.86
CA MET A 58 7.78 -5.12 2.45
C MET A 58 6.61 -5.75 1.70
N HIS A 59 6.31 -7.03 1.92
CA HIS A 59 5.18 -7.69 1.29
C HIS A 59 3.84 -7.07 1.73
N VAL A 60 3.66 -6.81 3.03
CA VAL A 60 2.46 -6.13 3.54
C VAL A 60 2.35 -4.71 2.96
N GLY A 61 3.48 -4.00 2.81
CA GLY A 61 3.53 -2.70 2.14
C GLY A 61 3.06 -2.77 0.68
N ALA A 62 3.57 -3.73 -0.09
CA ALA A 62 3.16 -3.93 -1.48
C ALA A 62 1.65 -4.23 -1.61
N LEU A 63 1.09 -5.05 -0.71
CA LEU A 63 -0.34 -5.33 -0.67
C LEU A 63 -1.18 -4.09 -0.28
N ALA A 64 -0.65 -3.23 0.59
CA ALA A 64 -1.25 -1.93 0.90
C ALA A 64 -1.31 -1.01 -0.29
N ASP A 65 -0.25 -0.95 -1.07
CA ASP A 65 -0.25 -0.17 -2.31
C ASP A 65 -1.23 -0.73 -3.33
N GLN A 66 -1.34 -2.05 -3.47
CA GLN A 66 -2.35 -2.68 -4.33
C GLN A 66 -3.78 -2.34 -3.90
N TYR A 67 -4.07 -2.41 -2.60
CA TYR A 67 -5.37 -2.00 -2.07
C TYR A 67 -5.68 -0.53 -2.34
N ASN A 68 -4.71 0.36 -2.08
CA ASN A 68 -4.87 1.79 -2.30
C ASN A 68 -5.09 2.09 -3.79
N GLY A 69 -4.36 1.43 -4.69
CA GLY A 69 -4.59 1.52 -6.14
C GLY A 69 -5.98 1.04 -6.54
N ALA A 70 -6.44 -0.09 -6.01
CA ALA A 70 -7.78 -0.62 -6.27
C ALA A 70 -8.89 0.31 -5.75
N ARG A 71 -8.65 1.02 -4.64
CA ARG A 71 -9.58 2.04 -4.12
C ARG A 71 -9.71 3.24 -5.04
N VAL A 72 -8.59 3.73 -5.58
CA VAL A 72 -8.61 4.84 -6.56
C VAL A 72 -9.36 4.40 -7.81
N ALA A 73 -9.07 3.20 -8.34
CA ALA A 73 -9.76 2.66 -9.50
C ALA A 73 -11.29 2.52 -9.28
N LEU A 74 -11.71 2.15 -8.07
CA LEU A 74 -13.13 2.11 -7.70
C LEU A 74 -13.76 3.51 -7.69
N GLU A 75 -13.07 4.51 -7.13
CA GLU A 75 -13.55 5.89 -7.11
C GLU A 75 -13.71 6.45 -8.53
N ASP A 76 -12.72 6.21 -9.40
CA ASP A 76 -12.78 6.59 -10.81
C ASP A 76 -13.95 5.89 -11.52
N ALA A 77 -14.14 4.59 -11.31
CA ALA A 77 -15.27 3.84 -11.89
C ALA A 77 -16.64 4.35 -11.38
N GLN A 78 -16.74 4.76 -10.12
CA GLN A 78 -17.95 5.38 -9.58
C GLN A 78 -18.24 6.75 -10.21
N ALA A 79 -17.20 7.55 -10.49
CA ALA A 79 -17.34 8.80 -11.21
C ALA A 79 -17.80 8.59 -12.67
N GLU A 80 -17.32 7.54 -13.33
CA GLU A 80 -17.81 7.13 -14.65
C GLU A 80 -19.30 6.76 -14.62
N VAL A 81 -19.74 6.00 -13.60
CA VAL A 81 -21.16 5.67 -13.41
C VAL A 81 -22.01 6.93 -13.26
N ALA A 82 -21.57 7.88 -12.44
CA ALA A 82 -22.27 9.15 -12.24
C ALA A 82 -22.38 9.94 -13.56
N THR A 83 -21.30 10.01 -14.33
CA THR A 83 -21.25 10.69 -15.63
C THR A 83 -22.20 10.02 -16.64
N ALA A 84 -22.18 8.68 -16.73
CA ALA A 84 -23.04 7.92 -17.62
C ALA A 84 -24.53 8.10 -17.25
N GLN A 85 -24.86 8.08 -15.95
CA GLN A 85 -26.22 8.30 -15.49
C GLN A 85 -26.72 9.72 -15.79
N ALA A 86 -25.88 10.73 -15.58
CA ALA A 86 -26.22 12.12 -15.94
C ALA A 86 -26.52 12.27 -17.44
N ALA A 87 -25.77 11.58 -18.30
CA ALA A 87 -26.02 11.56 -19.74
C ALA A 87 -27.38 10.91 -20.09
N VAL A 88 -27.73 9.79 -19.43
CA VAL A 88 -29.04 9.15 -19.55
C VAL A 88 -30.16 10.13 -19.18
N ASP A 89 -30.03 10.79 -18.02
CA ASP A 89 -31.05 11.70 -17.50
C ASP A 89 -31.24 12.91 -18.41
N ALA A 90 -30.15 13.49 -18.92
CA ALA A 90 -30.18 14.58 -19.88
C ALA A 90 -30.93 14.19 -21.18
N THR A 91 -30.67 13.01 -21.72
CA THR A 91 -31.36 12.53 -22.93
C THR A 91 -32.84 12.22 -22.67
N VAL A 92 -33.18 11.69 -21.48
CA VAL A 92 -34.59 11.49 -21.06
C VAL A 92 -35.33 12.84 -21.03
N ALA A 93 -34.72 13.87 -20.43
CA ALA A 93 -35.28 15.21 -20.38
C ALA A 93 -35.46 15.79 -21.79
N LYS A 94 -34.45 15.66 -22.67
CA LYS A 94 -34.53 16.17 -24.04
C LYS A 94 -35.62 15.47 -24.85
N ARG A 95 -35.75 14.15 -24.72
CA ARG A 95 -36.81 13.38 -25.37
C ARG A 95 -38.19 13.84 -24.92
N LYS A 96 -38.37 14.14 -23.62
CA LYS A 96 -39.64 14.67 -23.09
C LYS A 96 -39.99 16.01 -23.73
N GLU A 97 -39.02 16.93 -23.84
CA GLU A 97 -39.19 18.24 -24.48
C GLU A 97 -39.55 18.11 -25.98
N LEU A 98 -38.83 17.25 -26.71
CA LEU A 98 -39.08 17.01 -28.14
C LEU A 98 -40.48 16.42 -28.37
N LYS A 99 -40.89 15.42 -27.57
CA LYS A 99 -42.23 14.83 -27.66
C LYS A 99 -43.33 15.83 -27.33
N ALA A 100 -43.13 16.71 -26.33
CA ALA A 100 -44.09 17.77 -26.01
C ALA A 100 -44.22 18.77 -27.17
N THR A 101 -43.11 19.13 -27.82
CA THR A 101 -43.12 20.02 -28.98
C THR A 101 -43.79 19.38 -30.18
N LEU A 102 -43.50 18.11 -30.46
CA LEU A 102 -44.18 17.34 -31.51
C LEU A 102 -45.69 17.23 -31.25
N ALA A 103 -46.10 16.97 -30.00
CA ALA A 103 -47.52 16.89 -29.64
C ALA A 103 -48.25 18.23 -29.83
N ARG A 104 -47.64 19.35 -29.40
CA ARG A 104 -48.21 20.70 -29.65
C ARG A 104 -48.34 20.98 -31.14
N ARG A 105 -47.34 20.59 -31.93
CA ARG A 105 -47.34 20.75 -33.38
C ARG A 105 -48.44 19.93 -34.04
N ALA A 106 -48.56 18.65 -33.69
CA ALA A 106 -49.64 17.77 -34.16
C ALA A 106 -51.02 18.31 -33.81
N ALA A 107 -51.23 18.79 -32.58
CA ALA A 107 -52.48 19.41 -32.16
C ALA A 107 -52.81 20.69 -32.94
N SER A 108 -51.79 21.49 -33.30
CA SER A 108 -51.99 22.69 -34.13
C SER A 108 -52.40 22.36 -35.56
N LEU A 109 -51.80 21.31 -36.15
CA LEU A 109 -52.15 20.81 -37.49
C LEU A 109 -53.57 20.26 -37.50
N TYR A 110 -53.94 19.46 -36.49
CA TYR A 110 -55.28 18.89 -36.35
C TYR A 110 -56.36 19.98 -36.24
N ARG A 111 -56.17 21.00 -35.39
CA ARG A 111 -57.12 22.11 -35.26
C ARG A 111 -57.20 22.97 -36.53
N GLY A 112 -56.07 23.25 -37.18
CA GLY A 112 -56.03 24.05 -38.41
C GLY A 112 -56.61 23.33 -39.64
N SER A 113 -56.50 21.99 -39.70
CA SER A 113 -57.10 21.16 -40.74
C SER A 113 -58.64 21.18 -40.72
N GLY A 114 -59.25 21.50 -39.58
CA GLY A 114 -60.70 21.69 -39.47
C GLY A 114 -61.20 23.06 -39.95
N SER A 115 -60.29 24.02 -40.20
CA SER A 115 -60.63 25.43 -40.50
C SER A 115 -60.29 25.85 -41.94
N ARG A 116 -59.53 25.05 -42.69
CA ARG A 116 -59.09 25.35 -44.07
C ARG A 116 -59.50 24.22 -45.00
N THR A 117 -60.43 24.49 -45.90
CA THR A 117 -60.65 23.62 -47.06
C THR A 117 -59.41 23.71 -47.98
N PRO A 118 -58.84 22.59 -48.47
CA PRO A 118 -57.59 22.58 -49.25
C PRO A 118 -57.62 23.41 -50.55
N PHE A 119 -58.81 23.84 -50.98
CA PHE A 119 -59.06 24.47 -52.27
C PHE A 119 -59.54 25.93 -52.19
N SER A 120 -59.73 26.51 -51.00
CA SER A 120 -60.23 27.89 -50.87
C SER A 120 -59.15 28.99 -50.99
N GLU A 121 -57.87 28.63 -51.01
CA GLU A 121 -56.75 29.57 -51.11
C GLU A 121 -56.03 29.58 -52.47
N VAL A 122 -56.45 28.73 -53.42
CA VAL A 122 -55.93 28.74 -54.80
C VAL A 122 -56.68 29.81 -55.59
N ASP A 123 -56.15 31.03 -55.56
CA ASP A 123 -56.62 32.13 -56.40
C ASP A 123 -55.83 32.14 -57.72
N PRO A 124 -56.45 31.79 -58.87
CA PRO A 124 -55.78 31.81 -60.17
C PRO A 124 -55.34 33.22 -60.60
N GLY A 125 -55.90 34.29 -60.02
CA GLY A 125 -55.50 35.68 -60.27
C GLY A 125 -54.26 36.16 -59.50
N ASN A 126 -53.75 35.37 -58.54
CA ASN A 126 -52.62 35.76 -57.69
C ASN A 126 -51.63 34.61 -57.46
N MET A 127 -50.99 34.16 -58.55
CA MET A 127 -49.97 33.10 -58.58
C MET A 127 -48.83 33.30 -57.55
N ALA A 128 -48.46 34.56 -57.25
CA ALA A 128 -47.44 34.88 -56.25
C ALA A 128 -47.87 34.55 -54.81
N LYS A 129 -49.16 34.66 -54.48
CA LYS A 129 -49.71 34.24 -53.17
C LYS A 129 -49.69 32.72 -53.05
N THR A 130 -50.13 32.01 -54.09
CA THR A 130 -50.14 30.54 -54.14
C THR A 130 -48.73 29.95 -54.03
N ALA A 131 -47.76 30.50 -54.76
CA ALA A 131 -46.36 30.07 -54.69
C ALA A 131 -45.75 30.26 -53.29
N ARG A 132 -46.06 31.39 -52.61
CA ARG A 132 -45.62 31.62 -51.23
C ARG A 132 -46.23 30.62 -50.26
N ILE A 133 -47.53 30.33 -50.35
CA ILE A 133 -48.20 29.36 -49.49
C ILE A 133 -47.56 27.96 -49.65
N ALA A 134 -47.28 27.53 -50.88
CA ALA A 134 -46.58 26.27 -51.16
C ALA A 134 -45.18 26.25 -50.52
N GLN A 135 -44.38 27.30 -50.71
CA GLN A 135 -43.04 27.42 -50.13
C GLN A 135 -43.06 27.40 -48.59
N TYR A 136 -44.01 28.09 -47.94
CA TYR A 136 -44.17 28.06 -46.49
C TYR A 136 -44.60 26.66 -45.99
N GLY A 137 -45.40 25.94 -46.77
CA GLY A 137 -45.77 24.55 -46.52
C GLY A 137 -44.55 23.63 -46.49
N ASP A 138 -43.69 23.71 -47.50
CA ASP A 138 -42.48 22.88 -47.62
C ASP A 138 -41.50 23.13 -46.47
N VAL A 139 -41.25 24.40 -46.12
CA VAL A 139 -40.38 24.75 -44.98
C VAL A 139 -40.92 24.18 -43.67
N THR A 140 -42.25 24.20 -43.52
CA THR A 140 -42.92 23.70 -42.34
C THR A 140 -42.88 22.17 -42.26
N ALA A 141 -43.13 21.47 -43.37
CA ALA A 141 -43.00 20.01 -43.45
C ALA A 141 -41.55 19.55 -43.20
N ALA A 142 -40.56 20.27 -43.73
CA ALA A 142 -39.15 20.01 -43.46
C ALA A 142 -38.81 20.17 -41.96
N ARG A 143 -39.38 21.17 -41.28
CA ARG A 143 -39.22 21.35 -39.83
C ARG A 143 -39.85 20.22 -39.03
N ASP A 144 -41.04 19.78 -39.42
CA ASP A 144 -41.75 18.69 -38.75
C ASP A 144 -41.00 17.36 -38.90
N ASN A 145 -40.47 17.06 -40.09
CA ASN A 145 -39.63 15.89 -40.34
C ASN A 145 -38.34 15.92 -39.49
N ARG A 146 -37.68 17.08 -39.37
CA ARG A 146 -36.51 17.23 -38.48
C ARG A 146 -36.84 16.95 -37.01
N LEU A 147 -37.99 17.40 -36.52
CA LEU A 147 -38.46 17.13 -35.15
C LEU A 147 -38.66 15.63 -34.91
N ILE A 148 -39.26 14.91 -35.87
CA ILE A 148 -39.42 13.46 -35.81
C ILE A 148 -38.06 12.76 -35.79
N ASP A 149 -37.13 13.19 -36.65
CA ASP A 149 -35.78 12.63 -36.71
C ASP A 149 -34.96 12.91 -35.45
N GLU A 150 -35.16 14.07 -34.80
CA GLU A 150 -34.55 14.38 -33.50
C GLU A 150 -35.08 13.49 -32.40
N VAL A 151 -36.40 13.20 -32.37
CA VAL A 151 -36.98 12.24 -31.41
C VAL A 151 -36.38 10.85 -31.61
N LYS A 152 -36.33 10.35 -32.85
CA LYS A 152 -35.75 9.04 -33.18
C LYS A 152 -34.28 8.95 -32.76
N ARG A 153 -33.49 9.98 -33.07
CA ARG A 153 -32.07 10.05 -32.66
C ARG A 153 -31.91 10.10 -31.15
N ALA A 154 -32.77 10.82 -30.43
CA ALA A 154 -32.75 10.84 -28.97
C ALA A 154 -33.09 9.47 -28.36
N GLU A 155 -34.03 8.72 -28.94
CA GLU A 155 -34.36 7.36 -28.49
C GLU A 155 -33.22 6.38 -28.72
N ALA A 156 -32.57 6.41 -29.89
CA ALA A 156 -31.38 5.60 -30.17
C ALA A 156 -30.21 5.93 -29.23
N ARG A 157 -29.96 7.23 -28.98
CA ARG A 157 -28.93 7.68 -28.03
C ARG A 157 -29.22 7.21 -26.61
N LEU A 158 -30.48 7.24 -26.18
CA LEU A 158 -30.87 6.80 -24.85
C LEU A 158 -30.59 5.31 -24.65
N ALA A 159 -30.89 4.47 -25.65
CA ALA A 159 -30.59 3.04 -25.58
C ALA A 159 -29.08 2.79 -25.42
N ALA A 160 -28.25 3.46 -26.24
CA ALA A 160 -26.80 3.35 -26.16
C ALA A 160 -26.23 3.86 -24.81
N GLN A 161 -26.75 4.99 -24.30
CA GLN A 161 -26.33 5.55 -23.01
C GLN A 161 -26.73 4.67 -21.82
N ARG A 162 -27.89 4.01 -21.87
CA ARG A 162 -28.28 3.03 -20.84
C ARG A 162 -27.33 1.83 -20.83
N ALA A 163 -27.03 1.27 -21.99
CA ALA A 163 -26.05 0.17 -22.09
C ALA A 163 -24.65 0.59 -21.59
N ALA A 164 -24.24 1.83 -21.87
CA ALA A 164 -22.98 2.38 -21.36
C ALA A 164 -23.01 2.55 -19.82
N ALA A 165 -24.13 3.03 -19.25
CA ALA A 165 -24.31 3.13 -17.81
C ALA A 165 -24.29 1.76 -17.12
N ASP A 166 -24.93 0.75 -17.71
CA ASP A 166 -24.91 -0.62 -17.18
C ASP A 166 -23.50 -1.22 -17.25
N THR A 167 -22.76 -0.95 -18.33
CA THR A 167 -21.34 -1.34 -18.45
C THR A 167 -20.48 -0.65 -17.39
N ALA A 168 -20.68 0.66 -17.16
CA ALA A 168 -19.96 1.40 -16.13
C ALA A 168 -20.26 0.85 -14.72
N ARG A 169 -21.51 0.49 -14.43
CA ARG A 169 -21.89 -0.14 -13.15
C ARG A 169 -21.24 -1.51 -12.97
N ALA A 170 -21.22 -2.33 -14.01
CA ALA A 170 -20.55 -3.64 -13.96
C ALA A 170 -19.04 -3.48 -13.70
N ASN A 171 -18.39 -2.52 -14.37
CA ASN A 171 -16.98 -2.20 -14.12
C ASN A 171 -16.76 -1.72 -12.68
N ALA A 172 -17.60 -0.82 -12.16
CA ALA A 172 -17.51 -0.35 -10.78
C ALA A 172 -17.70 -1.48 -9.76
N ALA A 173 -18.62 -2.41 -10.01
CA ALA A 173 -18.80 -3.61 -9.18
C ALA A 173 -17.54 -4.49 -9.17
N GLN A 174 -16.93 -4.73 -10.34
CA GLN A 174 -15.68 -5.48 -10.44
C GLN A 174 -14.52 -4.79 -9.71
N GLN A 175 -14.43 -3.45 -9.76
CA GLN A 175 -13.43 -2.70 -8.99
C GLN A 175 -13.69 -2.77 -7.49
N ALA A 176 -14.96 -2.79 -7.07
CA ALA A 176 -15.33 -2.96 -5.67
C ALA A 176 -14.91 -4.34 -5.14
N ASP A 177 -15.14 -5.39 -5.92
CA ASP A 177 -14.71 -6.75 -5.58
C ASP A 177 -13.18 -6.85 -5.49
N SER A 178 -12.47 -6.22 -6.43
CA SER A 178 -11.01 -6.18 -6.47
C SER A 178 -10.42 -5.44 -5.25
N ALA A 179 -10.98 -4.28 -4.91
CA ALA A 179 -10.61 -3.52 -3.72
C ALA A 179 -10.92 -4.32 -2.43
N GLY A 180 -12.04 -5.01 -2.38
CA GLY A 180 -12.41 -5.90 -1.28
C GLY A 180 -11.46 -7.09 -1.13
N ALA A 181 -11.02 -7.70 -2.24
CA ALA A 181 -10.04 -8.78 -2.24
C ALA A 181 -8.67 -8.30 -1.74
N ALA A 182 -8.16 -7.19 -2.29
CA ALA A 182 -6.90 -6.59 -1.87
C ALA A 182 -6.90 -6.23 -0.38
N TYR A 183 -8.03 -5.70 0.14
CA TYR A 183 -8.18 -5.43 1.57
C TYR A 183 -8.06 -6.70 2.43
N ARG A 184 -8.75 -7.78 2.04
CA ARG A 184 -8.72 -9.05 2.79
C ARG A 184 -7.32 -9.66 2.80
N GLU A 185 -6.64 -9.62 1.66
CA GLU A 185 -5.28 -10.14 1.51
C GLU A 185 -4.29 -9.35 2.39
N ALA A 186 -4.29 -8.03 2.29
CA ALA A 186 -3.41 -7.19 3.09
C ALA A 186 -3.69 -7.31 4.60
N SER A 187 -4.97 -7.41 4.99
CA SER A 187 -5.36 -7.66 6.38
C SER A 187 -4.91 -9.03 6.88
N ALA A 188 -4.91 -10.05 6.03
CA ALA A 188 -4.42 -11.37 6.38
C ALA A 188 -2.89 -11.38 6.53
N ALA A 189 -2.17 -10.68 5.66
CA ALA A 189 -0.73 -10.51 5.74
C ALA A 189 -0.31 -9.78 7.04
N ASP A 190 -1.01 -8.70 7.41
CA ASP A 190 -0.76 -7.97 8.67
C ASP A 190 -0.98 -8.87 9.90
N ARG A 191 -2.07 -9.64 9.93
CA ARG A 191 -2.31 -10.62 11.01
C ARG A 191 -1.21 -11.69 11.08
N SER A 192 -0.73 -12.17 9.92
CA SER A 192 0.35 -13.15 9.86
C SER A 192 1.65 -12.59 10.41
N LEU A 193 2.02 -11.37 10.01
CA LEU A 193 3.20 -10.67 10.51
C LEU A 193 3.14 -10.49 12.03
N ARG A 194 2.00 -10.02 12.58
CA ARG A 194 1.83 -9.88 14.03
C ARG A 194 1.97 -11.21 14.78
N SER A 195 1.39 -12.28 14.24
CA SER A 195 1.52 -13.61 14.84
C SER A 195 2.98 -14.08 14.84
N ARG A 196 3.72 -13.87 13.74
CA ARG A 196 5.14 -14.23 13.64
C ARG A 196 6.01 -13.43 14.60
N LEU A 197 5.79 -12.11 14.70
CA LEU A 197 6.48 -11.27 15.68
C LEU A 197 6.24 -11.77 17.11
N SER A 198 5.01 -12.13 17.46
CA SER A 198 4.73 -12.69 18.80
C SER A 198 5.42 -14.05 19.06
N GLN A 199 5.56 -14.89 18.03
CA GLN A 199 6.29 -16.16 18.13
C GLN A 199 7.79 -15.92 18.33
N ILE A 200 8.37 -15.01 17.54
CA ILE A 200 9.78 -14.59 17.67
C ILE A 200 10.06 -14.04 19.07
N ASP A 201 9.18 -13.19 19.61
CA ASP A 201 9.33 -12.65 20.96
C ASP A 201 9.32 -13.76 22.02
N ALA A 202 8.44 -14.76 21.88
CA ALA A 202 8.37 -15.90 22.79
C ALA A 202 9.63 -16.79 22.70
N GLU A 203 10.10 -17.08 21.48
CA GLU A 203 11.33 -17.85 21.25
C GLU A 203 12.56 -17.13 21.80
N THR A 204 12.65 -15.82 21.59
CA THR A 204 13.74 -14.97 22.10
C THR A 204 13.78 -15.00 23.63
N LYS A 205 12.63 -14.91 24.31
CA LYS A 205 12.55 -15.04 25.78
C LYS A 205 13.07 -16.40 26.24
N LYS A 206 12.62 -17.49 25.59
CA LYS A 206 13.06 -18.86 25.90
C LYS A 206 14.57 -19.02 25.75
N LEU A 207 15.16 -18.46 24.68
CA LEU A 207 16.61 -18.49 24.45
C LEU A 207 17.38 -17.74 25.53
N ILE A 208 16.90 -16.57 25.97
CA ILE A 208 17.52 -15.81 27.06
C ILE A 208 17.49 -16.60 28.37
N GLU A 209 16.37 -17.25 28.68
CA GLU A 209 16.24 -18.10 29.87
C GLU A 209 17.16 -19.32 29.81
N GLN A 210 17.24 -19.99 28.66
CA GLN A 210 18.17 -21.10 28.43
C GLN A 210 19.63 -20.68 28.64
N GLN A 211 20.03 -19.52 28.12
CA GLN A 211 21.38 -18.99 28.35
C GLN A 211 21.67 -18.73 29.84
N ARG A 212 20.72 -18.11 30.56
CA ARG A 212 20.88 -17.86 32.00
C ARG A 212 21.02 -19.16 32.80
N ALA A 213 20.25 -20.18 32.45
CA ALA A 213 20.33 -21.49 33.09
C ALA A 213 21.65 -22.21 32.80
N GLU A 214 22.14 -22.16 31.56
CA GLU A 214 23.44 -22.72 31.18
C GLU A 214 24.60 -22.00 31.90
N ALA A 215 24.57 -20.67 31.96
CA ALA A 215 25.55 -19.87 32.70
C ALA A 215 25.55 -20.21 34.20
N ALA A 216 24.36 -20.37 34.81
CA ALA A 216 24.24 -20.77 36.21
C ALA A 216 24.78 -22.18 36.46
N ARG A 217 24.54 -23.14 35.55
CA ARG A 217 25.11 -24.50 35.63
C ARG A 217 26.62 -24.50 35.48
N ALA A 218 27.17 -23.72 34.56
CA ALA A 218 28.60 -23.57 34.37
C ALA A 218 29.28 -22.99 35.63
N GLU A 219 28.67 -21.97 36.25
CA GLU A 219 29.19 -21.38 37.48
C GLU A 219 29.10 -22.36 38.67
N ALA A 220 27.96 -23.05 38.83
CA ALA A 220 27.83 -24.09 39.85
C ALA A 220 28.88 -25.20 39.69
N ALA A 221 29.19 -25.60 38.46
CA ALA A 221 30.24 -26.57 38.18
C ALA A 221 31.64 -26.05 38.55
N ARG A 222 31.93 -24.77 38.31
CA ARG A 222 33.19 -24.11 38.72
C ARG A 222 33.33 -24.07 40.23
N ILE A 223 32.27 -23.68 40.94
CA ILE A 223 32.25 -23.67 42.41
C ILE A 223 32.42 -25.09 42.97
N ALA A 224 31.72 -26.08 42.42
CA ALA A 224 31.88 -27.47 42.86
C ALA A 224 33.29 -28.04 42.56
N ALA A 225 33.94 -27.59 41.49
CA ALA A 225 35.33 -27.96 41.19
C ALA A 225 36.32 -27.31 42.19
N SER A 226 36.14 -26.03 42.52
CA SER A 226 37.00 -25.33 43.49
C SER A 226 36.86 -25.91 44.90
N GLN A 227 35.64 -26.24 45.32
CA GLN A 227 35.39 -26.93 46.60
C GLN A 227 36.06 -28.30 46.68
N ARG A 228 36.01 -29.10 45.59
CA ARG A 228 36.70 -30.39 45.51
C ARG A 228 38.22 -30.24 45.61
N GLN A 229 38.80 -29.25 44.95
CA GLN A 229 40.24 -28.95 45.05
C GLN A 229 40.63 -28.54 46.48
N ALA A 230 39.86 -27.67 47.11
CA ALA A 230 40.11 -27.25 48.50
C ALA A 230 40.00 -28.42 49.49
N ALA A 231 39.01 -29.30 49.32
CA ALA A 231 38.86 -30.51 50.13
C ALA A 231 40.05 -31.48 49.95
N ALA A 232 40.50 -31.68 48.71
CA ALA A 232 41.67 -32.51 48.42
C ALA A 232 42.96 -31.94 49.04
N GLN A 233 43.17 -30.62 48.96
CA GLN A 233 44.30 -29.95 49.63
C GLN A 233 44.26 -30.13 51.15
N ARG A 234 43.09 -29.97 51.78
CA ARG A 234 42.93 -30.18 53.22
C ARG A 234 43.25 -31.63 53.61
N ALA A 235 42.74 -32.61 52.87
CA ALA A 235 43.04 -34.02 53.10
C ALA A 235 44.54 -34.34 52.96
N ALA A 236 45.22 -33.75 51.97
CA ALA A 236 46.67 -33.90 51.78
C ALA A 236 47.48 -33.31 52.95
N ILE A 237 47.11 -32.12 53.43
CA ILE A 237 47.75 -31.48 54.60
C ILE A 237 47.55 -32.35 55.87
N GLU A 238 46.35 -32.91 56.07
CA GLU A 238 46.07 -33.76 57.22
C GLU A 238 46.84 -35.10 57.16
N ALA A 239 46.93 -35.71 55.97
CA ALA A 239 47.75 -36.90 55.75
C ALA A 239 49.24 -36.65 56.03
N ALA A 240 49.78 -35.50 55.58
CA ALA A 240 51.16 -35.10 55.87
C ALA A 240 51.43 -34.93 57.37
N ARG A 241 50.46 -34.38 58.13
CA ARG A 241 50.54 -34.27 59.60
C ARG A 241 50.56 -35.63 60.30
N ARG A 242 49.79 -36.61 59.84
CA ARG A 242 49.75 -37.96 60.45
C ARG A 242 51.03 -38.77 60.26
N ASN A 243 51.76 -38.54 59.16
CA ASN A 243 52.99 -39.30 58.85
C ASN A 243 54.28 -38.71 59.46
N GLY A 244 54.20 -37.68 60.31
CA GLY A 244 55.36 -37.19 61.08
C GLY A 244 56.44 -36.45 60.29
N THR A 245 56.26 -36.20 58.99
CA THR A 245 57.17 -35.37 58.17
C THR A 245 57.01 -33.87 58.51
N PRO A 246 58.08 -33.11 58.80
CA PRO A 246 57.97 -31.67 59.04
C PRO A 246 57.52 -30.93 57.77
N PRO A 247 56.81 -29.79 57.87
CA PRO A 247 56.40 -29.03 56.70
C PRO A 247 57.63 -28.50 55.95
N PRO A 248 57.62 -28.43 54.60
CA PRO A 248 58.67 -27.74 53.87
C PRO A 248 58.62 -26.26 54.25
N THR A 249 59.71 -25.78 54.85
CA THR A 249 59.98 -24.36 55.05
C THR A 249 60.03 -23.68 53.70
N THR A 250 59.09 -22.78 53.47
CA THR A 250 59.11 -21.85 52.33
C THR A 250 60.29 -20.89 52.51
N PRO A 251 61.16 -20.69 51.51
CA PRO A 251 62.10 -19.59 51.53
C PRO A 251 61.35 -18.28 51.35
N ARG A 252 61.53 -17.39 52.32
CA ARG A 252 61.21 -15.97 52.27
C ARG A 252 61.91 -15.34 51.06
N SER A 253 61.15 -15.03 50.00
CA SER A 253 61.58 -14.09 48.95
C SER A 253 60.97 -12.73 49.25
N THR A 254 61.85 -11.81 49.64
CA THR A 254 61.67 -10.36 49.60
C THR A 254 61.47 -9.89 48.16
N GLY A 255 60.41 -9.13 47.90
CA GLY A 255 60.13 -8.57 46.58
C GLY A 255 58.97 -7.57 46.60
N THR A 256 59.27 -6.37 47.10
CA THR A 256 58.82 -5.04 46.65
C THR A 256 57.34 -4.77 46.39
N SER A 257 56.83 -3.82 47.19
CA SER A 257 55.63 -3.00 46.99
C SER A 257 55.53 -2.37 45.60
N GLY A 258 54.31 -2.37 45.05
CA GLY A 258 53.93 -1.61 43.87
C GLY A 258 52.40 -1.52 43.76
N SER A 259 51.81 -0.69 44.62
CA SER A 259 50.43 -0.22 44.53
C SER A 259 50.25 0.67 43.29
N GLY A 260 49.10 0.56 42.61
CA GLY A 260 48.67 1.54 41.61
C GLY A 260 47.66 0.99 40.62
N GLY A 261 46.37 1.00 40.98
CA GLY A 261 45.30 0.90 40.01
C GLY A 261 45.16 2.19 39.19
N GLN A 262 44.83 2.05 37.91
CA GLN A 262 44.00 2.94 37.09
C GLN A 262 43.85 2.28 35.71
N THR A 263 42.63 1.88 35.33
CA THR A 263 41.76 2.67 34.44
C THR A 263 42.13 2.49 32.96
N THR A 264 41.27 1.73 32.29
CA THR A 264 40.81 1.94 30.91
C THR A 264 41.43 3.11 30.13
N THR A 265 42.13 2.78 29.05
CA THR A 265 41.88 3.39 27.74
C THR A 265 42.48 2.54 26.64
N THR A 266 41.60 1.87 25.90
CA THR A 266 41.86 1.38 24.56
C THR A 266 42.32 2.56 23.70
N THR A 267 43.60 2.61 23.37
CA THR A 267 44.11 3.53 22.35
C THR A 267 43.50 3.12 21.01
N VAL A 268 42.50 3.89 20.63
CA VAL A 268 41.91 3.93 19.30
C VAL A 268 43.00 4.27 18.28
N SER A 269 43.07 3.45 17.23
CA SER A 269 43.76 3.78 15.99
C SER A 269 43.27 5.13 15.46
N PRO A 270 44.17 5.97 14.92
CA PRO A 270 43.78 7.25 14.31
C PRO A 270 42.91 7.02 13.07
N ALA A 271 41.94 7.92 12.91
CA ALA A 271 40.93 7.94 11.88
C ALA A 271 41.52 7.82 10.46
N LEU A 272 40.96 6.89 9.67
CA LEU A 272 40.97 6.97 8.22
C LEU A 272 40.11 8.16 7.81
N THR A 273 40.78 9.28 7.53
CA THR A 273 40.23 10.40 6.79
C THR A 273 40.14 10.00 5.32
N GLY A 274 38.91 9.90 4.81
CA GLY A 274 38.67 9.67 3.38
C GLY A 274 37.32 9.05 3.09
N ASN A 275 36.25 9.86 3.12
CA ASN A 275 35.02 9.48 2.42
C ASN A 275 35.22 9.82 0.92
N PRO A 276 35.21 8.83 0.00
CA PRO A 276 35.35 9.09 -1.44
C PRO A 276 34.08 9.66 -2.09
N PHE A 277 33.03 9.92 -1.30
CA PHE A 277 31.83 10.62 -1.75
C PHE A 277 31.82 12.00 -1.08
N GLY A 278 31.82 13.06 -1.88
CA GLY A 278 31.72 14.44 -1.38
C GLY A 278 30.50 14.65 -0.46
N PRO A 279 30.43 15.78 0.26
CA PRO A 279 29.28 16.09 1.10
C PRO A 279 27.99 15.95 0.27
N PRO A 280 26.95 15.27 0.79
CA PRO A 280 25.69 15.14 0.07
C PRO A 280 25.14 16.53 -0.25
N PRO A 281 24.44 16.70 -1.40
CA PRO A 281 23.84 17.98 -1.75
C PRO A 281 22.94 18.49 -0.62
N ALA A 282 22.96 19.79 -0.38
CA ALA A 282 22.18 20.41 0.69
C ALA A 282 20.70 20.06 0.53
N VAL A 283 20.16 19.27 1.47
CA VAL A 283 18.72 19.03 1.58
C VAL A 283 18.05 20.39 1.76
N SER A 284 16.97 20.66 1.02
CA SER A 284 16.13 21.82 1.34
C SER A 284 15.67 21.70 2.79
N SER A 285 15.55 22.81 3.52
CA SER A 285 15.10 22.81 4.92
C SER A 285 13.81 21.99 5.10
N ARG A 286 12.93 22.06 4.11
CA ARG A 286 11.68 21.28 4.03
C ARG A 286 11.90 19.77 3.92
N ALA A 287 12.86 19.31 3.12
CA ALA A 287 13.18 17.89 3.02
C ALA A 287 13.84 17.36 4.32
N ALA A 288 14.65 18.19 4.98
CA ALA A 288 15.24 17.84 6.28
C ALA A 288 14.17 17.65 7.37
N GLU A 289 13.15 18.50 7.41
CA GLU A 289 12.01 18.38 8.32
C GLU A 289 11.18 17.12 8.06
N VAL A 290 10.92 16.78 6.79
CA VAL A 290 10.21 15.55 6.40
C VAL A 290 10.97 14.30 6.89
N VAL A 291 12.29 14.27 6.70
CA VAL A 291 13.15 13.17 7.17
C VAL A 291 13.21 13.12 8.69
N ALA A 292 13.28 14.27 9.37
CA ALA A 292 13.26 14.35 10.82
C ALA A 292 11.93 13.83 11.40
N TYR A 293 10.80 14.20 10.79
CA TYR A 293 9.49 13.68 11.15
C TYR A 293 9.45 12.15 11.02
N ALA A 294 9.89 11.61 9.89
CA ALA A 294 9.91 10.17 9.65
C ALA A 294 10.80 9.42 10.65
N ARG A 295 11.99 9.96 10.95
CA ARG A 295 12.91 9.39 11.96
C ARG A 295 12.31 9.37 13.35
N ALA A 296 11.52 10.38 13.72
CA ALA A 296 10.83 10.42 15.01
C ALA A 296 9.75 9.32 15.17
N GLN A 297 9.37 8.64 14.08
CA GLN A 297 8.40 7.54 14.13
C GLN A 297 9.07 6.16 14.25
N LEU A 298 10.41 6.08 14.26
CA LEU A 298 11.13 4.82 14.41
C LEU A 298 10.75 4.12 15.72
N GLY A 299 10.47 2.82 15.62
CA GLY A 299 10.03 1.99 16.75
C GLY A 299 8.50 1.91 16.94
N LYS A 300 7.71 2.68 16.19
CA LYS A 300 6.24 2.53 16.20
C LYS A 300 5.80 1.30 15.41
N PRO A 301 4.74 0.59 15.84
CA PRO A 301 4.27 -0.59 15.14
C PRO A 301 3.75 -0.23 13.73
N TYR A 302 4.05 -1.09 12.77
CA TYR A 302 3.41 -1.05 11.45
C TYR A 302 1.95 -1.48 11.59
N SER A 303 1.04 -0.76 10.94
CA SER A 303 -0.35 -1.20 10.81
C SER A 303 -0.89 -0.79 9.45
N PHE A 304 -1.45 -1.74 8.73
CA PHE A 304 -2.09 -1.52 7.45
C PHE A 304 -3.15 -0.39 7.48
N ALA A 305 -3.19 0.45 6.44
CA ALA A 305 -4.14 1.55 6.25
C ALA A 305 -4.12 2.61 7.35
N THR A 306 -2.97 2.81 8.00
CA THR A 306 -2.79 3.80 9.07
C THR A 306 -1.81 4.89 8.65
N TYR A 307 -2.03 6.12 9.12
CA TYR A 307 -1.19 7.29 8.82
C TYR A 307 -0.80 8.06 10.10
N GLY A 308 -0.73 7.36 11.23
CA GLY A 308 -0.32 7.92 12.52
C GLY A 308 -1.48 8.31 13.45
N PRO A 309 -1.15 8.78 14.68
CA PRO A 309 0.20 8.93 15.22
C PRO A 309 0.75 7.67 15.90
N THR A 310 -0.07 6.65 16.14
CA THR A 310 0.32 5.43 16.90
C THR A 310 0.89 4.33 16.03
N THR A 311 0.43 4.22 14.78
CA THR A 311 0.86 3.23 13.78
C THR A 311 0.89 3.88 12.41
N PHE A 312 1.76 3.39 11.53
CA PHE A 312 1.87 3.87 10.15
C PHE A 312 2.00 2.68 9.19
N ASP A 313 1.46 2.81 7.98
CA ASP A 313 1.90 2.00 6.84
C ASP A 313 2.92 2.77 5.96
N CYS A 314 3.39 2.16 4.88
CA CYS A 314 4.42 2.71 4.00
C CYS A 314 4.04 4.07 3.39
N SER A 315 2.86 4.18 2.78
CA SER A 315 2.38 5.44 2.18
C SER A 315 1.79 6.42 3.21
N GLY A 316 1.37 5.93 4.36
CA GLY A 316 0.83 6.69 5.48
C GLY A 316 1.91 7.45 6.23
N LEU A 317 3.10 6.85 6.41
CA LEU A 317 4.27 7.56 6.93
C LEU A 317 4.72 8.65 5.97
N THR A 318 4.81 8.36 4.67
CA THR A 318 5.17 9.34 3.63
C THR A 318 4.15 10.49 3.59
N LYS A 319 2.86 10.18 3.57
CA LYS A 319 1.77 11.16 3.62
C LYS A 319 1.85 12.04 4.88
N ALA A 320 2.07 11.45 6.05
CA ALA A 320 2.18 12.18 7.31
C ALA A 320 3.43 13.06 7.38
N ALA A 321 4.57 12.57 6.88
CA ALA A 321 5.83 13.31 6.84
C ALA A 321 5.74 14.53 5.92
N TRP A 322 5.20 14.38 4.71
CA TRP A 322 4.94 15.51 3.81
C TRP A 322 3.82 16.44 4.32
N GLY A 323 2.83 15.88 5.01
CA GLY A 323 1.80 16.65 5.70
C GLY A 323 2.34 17.56 6.80
N SER A 324 3.42 17.16 7.48
CA SER A 324 4.08 17.98 8.53
C SER A 324 4.63 19.31 8.00
N VAL A 325 4.93 19.35 6.70
CA VAL A 325 5.39 20.55 5.99
C VAL A 325 4.33 21.09 5.02
N GLY A 326 3.05 20.73 5.20
CA GLY A 326 1.92 21.29 4.44
C GLY A 326 1.74 20.75 3.01
N VAL A 327 2.39 19.65 2.62
CA VAL A 327 2.17 19.00 1.32
C VAL A 327 1.13 17.89 1.47
N ARG A 328 0.05 17.95 0.68
CA ARG A 328 -1.01 16.93 0.69
C ARG A 328 -0.69 15.85 -0.34
N LEU A 329 -0.57 14.62 0.13
CA LEU A 329 -0.39 13.43 -0.71
C LEU A 329 -1.58 12.47 -0.58
N PRO A 330 -1.97 11.76 -1.66
CA PRO A 330 -2.93 10.65 -1.58
C PRO A 330 -2.32 9.53 -0.73
N HIS A 331 -3.12 8.69 -0.07
CA HIS A 331 -2.60 7.55 0.69
C HIS A 331 -2.33 6.37 -0.26
N TYR A 332 -1.36 6.52 -1.16
CA TYR A 332 -1.04 5.55 -2.23
C TYR A 332 0.38 5.76 -2.75
N SER A 333 1.29 4.80 -2.55
CA SER A 333 2.72 5.01 -2.86
C SER A 333 3.02 5.22 -4.34
N ALA A 334 2.21 4.70 -5.27
CA ALA A 334 2.49 4.88 -6.71
C ALA A 334 2.02 6.24 -7.27
N ALA A 335 1.26 7.02 -6.49
CA ALA A 335 0.85 8.39 -6.84
C ALA A 335 1.60 9.45 -6.00
N GLN A 336 2.61 9.04 -5.24
CA GLN A 336 3.49 9.87 -4.39
C GLN A 336 4.90 9.88 -4.96
#